data_AF-A0A9W9XF21-F1
#
_entry.id   AF-A0A9W9XF21-F1
#
_cell.length_a   1.000
_cell.length_b   1.000
_cell.length_c   1.000
_cell.angle_alpha   90.00
_cell.angle_beta   90.00
_cell.angle_gamma   90.00
#
_symmetry.space_group_name_H-M   'P 1'
#
loop_
_entity.id
_entity.type
_entity.pdbx_description
1 polymer ?
#
loop_
_entity_poly.entity_id
_entity_poly.type
_entity_poly.pdbx_seq_one_letter_code
_entity_poly.pdbx_strand_id
1 'polypeptide(L)'
;MPRHSELSPITRTKICALRNHANFSYNKIAKTFPDIPRTTIIRTCQQEAVRGKDNKSLPRTGRPKILTPGDHDLIRAYMRQRPNCRYEELVDLVGKKISCCTMSKMVLLEYMHDVTFVCCTILRKKGIEVILVLRLVMNEMNDEFGVGIRGPIVSDS
;
A
#
# COMPACT_ATOMS: atom_id res chain seq x y z
N MET A 1 1.14 -0.77 -19.25
CA MET A 1 2.07 0.33 -18.90
C MET A 1 1.33 1.65 -18.90
N PRO A 2 1.60 2.58 -17.96
CA PRO A 2 1.07 3.94 -18.06
C PRO A 2 1.61 4.58 -19.34
N ARG A 3 0.73 5.12 -20.19
CA ARG A 3 1.10 5.60 -21.53
C ARG A 3 2.01 6.82 -21.52
N HIS A 4 2.03 7.61 -20.44
CA HIS A 4 2.88 8.79 -20.30
C HIS A 4 3.30 9.04 -18.83
N SER A 5 4.46 9.68 -18.65
CA SER A 5 4.92 10.19 -17.37
C SER A 5 4.04 11.35 -16.89
N GLU A 6 3.89 11.48 -15.57
CA GLU A 6 3.16 12.59 -14.99
C GLU A 6 3.91 13.93 -15.20
N LEU A 7 3.17 15.02 -15.51
CA LEU A 7 3.76 16.35 -15.62
C LEU A 7 4.47 16.75 -14.32
N SER A 8 5.62 17.44 -14.41
CA SER A 8 6.28 17.94 -13.21
C SER A 8 5.42 18.99 -12.47
N PRO A 9 5.49 19.08 -11.14
CA PRO A 9 4.76 20.10 -10.37
C PRO A 9 5.05 21.53 -10.85
N ILE A 10 6.30 21.83 -11.21
CA ILE A 10 6.71 23.13 -11.74
C ILE A 10 5.97 23.45 -13.04
N THR A 11 5.87 22.48 -13.95
CA THR A 11 5.15 22.66 -15.22
C THR A 11 3.66 22.87 -14.99
N ARG A 12 3.05 22.14 -14.04
CA ARG A 12 1.64 22.32 -13.66
C ARG A 12 1.39 23.72 -13.10
N THR A 13 2.24 24.19 -12.19
CA THR A 13 2.12 25.55 -11.62
C THR A 13 2.24 26.63 -12.69
N LYS A 14 3.15 26.48 -13.66
CA LYS A 14 3.24 27.41 -14.80
C LYS A 14 1.97 27.43 -15.65
N ILE A 15 1.41 26.25 -15.98
CA ILE A 15 0.16 26.12 -16.74
C ILE A 15 -1.00 26.80 -15.99
N CYS A 16 -1.14 26.51 -14.70
CA CYS A 16 -2.15 27.10 -13.83
C CYS A 16 -1.98 28.63 -13.70
N ALA A 17 -0.76 29.11 -13.57
CA ALA A 17 -0.49 30.54 -13.48
C ALA A 17 -0.87 31.29 -14.76
N LEU A 18 -0.57 30.73 -15.93
CA LEU A 18 -1.01 31.31 -17.21
C LEU A 18 -2.54 31.34 -17.35
N ARG A 19 -3.23 30.36 -16.76
CA ARG A 19 -4.69 30.29 -16.79
C ARG A 19 -5.33 31.28 -15.82
N ASN A 20 -4.89 31.30 -14.55
CA ASN A 20 -5.58 32.01 -13.48
C ASN A 20 -5.08 33.45 -13.28
N HIS A 21 -3.79 33.70 -13.47
CA HIS A 21 -3.22 35.05 -13.31
C HIS A 21 -3.16 35.82 -14.63
N ALA A 22 -2.80 35.16 -15.73
CA ALA A 22 -2.68 35.81 -17.04
C ALA A 22 -3.94 35.67 -17.93
N ASN A 23 -4.96 34.91 -17.49
CA ASN A 23 -6.22 34.69 -18.22
C ASN A 23 -6.07 34.17 -19.66
N PHE A 24 -5.02 33.36 -19.93
CA PHE A 24 -4.83 32.81 -21.27
C PHE A 24 -5.88 31.74 -21.61
N SER A 25 -6.24 31.67 -22.90
CA SER A 25 -7.07 30.59 -23.43
C SER A 25 -6.28 29.29 -23.52
N TYR A 26 -6.94 28.14 -23.41
CA TYR A 26 -6.28 26.83 -23.52
C TYR A 26 -5.52 26.65 -24.83
N ASN A 27 -6.01 27.26 -25.92
CA ASN A 27 -5.33 27.22 -27.22
C ASN A 27 -4.03 28.02 -27.21
N LYS A 28 -4.00 29.16 -26.50
CA LYS A 28 -2.78 29.96 -26.34
C LYS A 28 -1.76 29.25 -25.45
N ILE A 29 -2.21 28.61 -24.37
CA ILE A 29 -1.34 27.81 -23.49
C ILE A 29 -0.77 26.59 -24.23
N ALA A 30 -1.57 25.90 -25.05
CA ALA A 30 -1.09 24.77 -25.85
C ALA A 30 -0.03 25.18 -26.88
N LYS A 31 -0.09 26.40 -27.42
CA LYS A 31 0.98 26.95 -28.26
C LYS A 31 2.27 27.20 -27.49
N THR A 32 2.19 27.54 -26.21
CA THR A 32 3.35 27.74 -25.32
C THR A 32 3.98 26.41 -24.88
N PHE A 33 3.18 25.34 -24.80
CA PHE A 33 3.63 24.00 -24.42
C PHE A 33 3.28 22.97 -25.51
N PRO A 34 4.00 22.95 -26.64
CA PRO A 34 3.67 22.09 -27.78
C PRO A 34 3.81 20.59 -27.44
N ASP A 35 4.69 20.23 -26.51
CA ASP A 35 4.91 18.84 -26.08
C ASP A 35 3.79 18.30 -25.17
N ILE A 36 2.90 19.16 -24.69
CA ILE A 36 1.85 18.81 -23.74
C ILE A 36 0.50 18.81 -24.46
N PRO A 37 -0.20 17.66 -24.52
CA PRO A 37 -1.51 17.61 -25.13
C PRO A 37 -2.47 18.60 -24.48
N ARG A 38 -3.29 19.27 -25.30
CA ARG A 38 -4.31 20.23 -24.84
C ARG A 38 -5.25 19.63 -23.79
N THR A 39 -5.60 18.34 -23.92
CA THR A 39 -6.42 17.60 -22.95
C THR A 39 -5.75 17.54 -21.57
N THR A 40 -4.44 17.33 -21.54
CA THR A 40 -3.63 17.34 -20.31
C THR A 40 -3.57 18.72 -19.68
N ILE A 41 -3.47 19.79 -20.48
CA ILE A 41 -3.52 21.18 -20.00
C ILE A 41 -4.87 21.46 -19.32
N ILE A 42 -5.98 21.14 -19.99
CA ILE A 42 -7.33 21.33 -19.45
C ILE A 42 -7.49 20.57 -18.13
N ARG A 43 -7.12 19.29 -18.11
CA ARG A 43 -7.20 18.45 -16.91
C ARG A 43 -6.33 18.99 -15.77
N THR A 44 -5.18 19.57 -16.09
CA THR A 44 -4.27 20.15 -15.10
C THR A 44 -4.90 21.36 -14.43
N CYS A 45 -5.50 22.28 -15.19
CA CYS A 45 -6.24 23.43 -14.64
C CYS A 45 -7.46 22.99 -13.82
N GLN A 46 -8.23 22.01 -14.29
CA GLN A 46 -9.41 21.51 -13.57
C GLN A 46 -9.05 20.86 -12.23
N GLN A 47 -7.92 20.15 -12.16
CA GLN A 47 -7.50 19.45 -10.93
C GLN A 47 -6.72 20.32 -9.96
N GLU A 48 -6.41 21.58 -10.31
CA GLU A 48 -5.69 22.52 -9.44
C GLU A 48 -6.39 22.74 -8.10
N ALA A 49 -7.72 22.95 -8.14
CA ALA A 49 -8.53 23.14 -6.92
C ALA A 49 -8.44 21.95 -5.96
N VAL A 50 -8.25 20.73 -6.50
CA VAL A 50 -8.15 19.50 -5.70
C VAL A 50 -6.74 19.25 -5.18
N ARG A 51 -5.69 19.67 -5.92
CA ARG A 51 -4.28 19.44 -5.56
C ARG A 51 -3.72 20.48 -4.58
N GLY A 52 -4.37 21.64 -4.44
CA GLY A 52 -3.97 22.71 -3.54
C GLY A 52 -2.72 23.47 -3.99
N LYS A 53 -2.20 24.34 -3.12
CA LYS A 53 -1.14 25.34 -3.42
C LYS A 53 0.15 24.74 -3.98
N ASP A 54 0.48 23.50 -3.63
CA ASP A 54 1.73 22.85 -4.03
C ASP A 54 1.60 22.04 -5.33
N ASN A 55 0.40 21.89 -5.91
CA ASN A 55 0.13 21.11 -7.12
C ASN A 55 0.71 19.67 -7.12
N LYS A 56 0.89 19.09 -5.93
CA LYS A 56 1.40 17.73 -5.73
C LYS A 56 0.37 16.72 -6.21
N SER A 57 0.86 15.61 -6.76
CA SER A 57 -0.01 14.50 -7.14
C SER A 57 -0.70 13.95 -5.89
N LEU A 58 -2.01 13.77 -5.97
CA LEU A 58 -2.76 13.19 -4.87
C LEU A 58 -2.43 11.70 -4.76
N PRO A 59 -2.32 11.16 -3.53
CA PRO A 59 -2.25 9.72 -3.37
C PRO A 59 -3.48 9.10 -4.00
N ARG A 60 -3.28 8.03 -4.78
CA ARG A 60 -4.42 7.29 -5.35
C ARG A 60 -5.24 6.77 -4.17
N THR A 61 -6.56 6.93 -4.25
CA THR A 61 -7.46 6.22 -3.36
C THR A 61 -7.18 4.74 -3.56
N GLY A 62 -6.62 4.10 -2.52
CA GLY A 62 -6.34 2.68 -2.54
C GLY A 62 -7.63 1.88 -2.72
N ARG A 63 -7.50 0.57 -2.93
CA ARG A 63 -8.65 -0.33 -2.92
C ARG A 63 -9.42 -0.14 -1.60
N PRO A 64 -10.75 0.02 -1.63
CA PRO A 64 -11.54 0.08 -0.41
C PRO A 64 -11.27 -1.18 0.43
N LYS A 65 -10.99 -0.99 1.71
CA LYS A 65 -10.75 -2.10 2.63
C LYS A 65 -12.09 -2.80 2.88
N ILE A 66 -12.14 -4.10 2.59
CA ILE A 66 -13.35 -4.92 2.77
C ILE A 66 -13.69 -5.07 4.26
N LEU A 67 -12.65 -5.08 5.10
CA LEU A 67 -12.79 -5.12 6.55
C LEU A 67 -12.85 -3.71 7.12
N THR A 68 -13.79 -3.50 8.02
CA THR A 68 -13.92 -2.28 8.80
C THR A 68 -12.91 -2.27 9.95
N PRO A 69 -12.58 -1.10 10.53
CA PRO A 69 -11.75 -1.05 11.74
C PRO A 69 -12.30 -1.90 12.89
N GLY A 70 -13.63 -1.94 13.07
CA GLY A 70 -14.25 -2.78 14.09
C GLY A 70 -14.07 -4.27 13.85
N ASP A 71 -14.07 -4.71 12.58
CA ASP A 71 -13.76 -6.10 12.22
C ASP A 71 -12.34 -6.49 12.65
N HIS A 72 -11.37 -5.58 12.48
CA HIS A 72 -9.99 -5.81 12.93
C HIS A 72 -9.90 -5.93 14.46
N ASP A 73 -10.62 -5.07 15.20
CA ASP A 73 -10.61 -5.12 16.67
C ASP A 73 -11.25 -6.40 17.21
N LEU A 74 -12.31 -6.90 16.56
CA LEU A 74 -12.92 -8.19 16.88
C LEU A 74 -11.94 -9.35 16.67
N ILE A 75 -11.26 -9.38 15.52
CA ILE A 75 -10.24 -10.40 15.22
C ILE A 75 -9.13 -10.37 16.29
N ARG A 76 -8.58 -9.18 16.59
CA ARG A 76 -7.51 -9.04 17.61
C ARG A 76 -7.96 -9.52 18.99
N ALA A 77 -9.16 -9.13 19.41
CA ALA A 77 -9.70 -9.54 20.71
C ALA A 77 -9.88 -11.07 20.77
N TYR A 78 -10.40 -11.67 19.71
CA TYR A 78 -10.59 -13.12 19.62
C TYR A 78 -9.25 -13.86 19.67
N MET A 79 -8.25 -13.40 18.92
CA MET A 79 -6.93 -14.03 18.91
C MET A 79 -6.19 -13.90 20.25
N ARG A 80 -6.35 -12.79 20.98
CA ARG A 80 -5.80 -12.65 22.35
C ARG A 80 -6.42 -13.64 23.32
N GLN A 81 -7.72 -13.93 23.16
CA GLN A 81 -8.43 -14.90 23.99
C GLN A 81 -8.10 -16.35 23.60
N ARG A 82 -7.85 -16.60 22.30
CA ARG A 82 -7.57 -17.94 21.75
C ARG A 82 -6.42 -17.86 20.75
N PRO A 83 -5.16 -18.04 21.20
CA PRO A 83 -3.99 -17.93 20.32
C PRO A 83 -3.92 -19.04 19.26
N ASN A 84 -4.54 -20.19 19.50
CA ASN A 84 -4.54 -21.35 18.59
C ASN A 84 -5.82 -21.44 17.75
N CYS A 85 -6.51 -20.33 17.51
CA CYS A 85 -7.73 -20.31 16.68
C CYS A 85 -7.43 -20.66 15.22
N ARG A 86 -8.40 -21.30 14.55
CA ARG A 86 -8.31 -21.59 13.12
C ARG A 86 -8.70 -20.37 12.30
N TYR A 87 -8.09 -20.19 11.12
CA TYR A 87 -8.44 -19.08 10.22
C TYR A 87 -9.90 -19.10 9.76
N GLU A 88 -10.50 -20.29 9.66
CA GLU A 88 -11.92 -20.47 9.35
C GLU A 88 -12.81 -19.80 10.41
N GLU A 89 -12.49 -19.97 11.70
CA GLU A 89 -13.22 -19.37 12.81
C GLU A 89 -13.13 -17.84 12.79
N LEU A 90 -11.96 -17.30 12.42
CA LEU A 90 -11.77 -15.86 12.26
C LEU A 90 -12.60 -15.31 11.09
N VAL A 91 -12.66 -16.04 9.97
CA VAL A 91 -13.46 -15.64 8.81
C VAL A 91 -14.94 -15.64 9.15
N ASP A 92 -15.39 -16.64 9.91
CA ASP A 92 -16.77 -16.75 10.40
C ASP A 92 -17.13 -15.61 11.36
N LEU A 93 -16.20 -15.23 12.24
CA LEU A 93 -16.37 -14.11 13.18
C LEU A 93 -16.71 -12.79 12.47
N VAL A 94 -16.14 -12.57 11.29
CA VAL A 94 -16.41 -11.36 10.49
C VAL A 94 -17.53 -11.55 9.46
N GLY A 95 -18.26 -12.66 9.51
CA GLY A 95 -19.36 -12.94 8.59
C GLY A 95 -18.91 -13.25 7.17
N LYS A 96 -17.79 -13.97 6.99
CA LYS A 96 -17.29 -14.45 5.69
C LYS A 96 -17.09 -13.36 4.62
N LYS A 97 -16.80 -12.13 5.04
CA LYS A 97 -16.52 -10.99 4.14
C LYS A 97 -15.28 -11.22 3.27
N ILE A 98 -14.34 -12.04 3.72
CA ILE A 98 -13.06 -12.31 3.04
C ILE A 98 -12.74 -13.82 3.03
N SER A 99 -11.85 -14.23 2.14
CA SER A 99 -11.36 -15.62 2.08
C SER A 99 -10.39 -15.94 3.22
N CYS A 100 -10.27 -17.23 3.57
CA CYS A 100 -9.26 -17.72 4.53
C CYS A 100 -7.83 -17.31 4.12
N CYS A 101 -7.49 -17.38 2.84
CA CYS A 101 -6.18 -16.92 2.35
C CYS A 101 -5.93 -15.43 2.61
N THR A 102 -6.95 -14.59 2.49
CA THR A 102 -6.85 -13.16 2.79
C THR A 102 -6.71 -12.94 4.31
N MET A 103 -7.43 -13.72 5.11
CA MET A 103 -7.35 -13.70 6.57
C MET A 103 -5.94 -14.05 7.04
N SER A 104 -5.38 -15.17 6.55
CA SER A 104 -4.01 -15.59 6.89
C SER A 104 -2.97 -14.52 6.52
N LYS A 105 -3.09 -13.89 5.34
CA LYS A 105 -2.19 -12.79 4.93
C LYS A 105 -2.28 -11.58 5.86
N MET A 106 -3.49 -11.20 6.25
CA MET A 106 -3.72 -10.06 7.13
C MET A 106 -3.14 -10.33 8.53
N VAL A 107 -3.47 -11.49 9.10
CA VAL A 107 -2.96 -11.92 10.40
C VAL A 107 -1.43 -11.98 10.37
N LEU A 108 -0.82 -12.58 9.34
CA LEU A 108 0.64 -12.64 9.22
C LEU A 108 1.27 -11.24 9.20
N LEU A 109 0.71 -10.29 8.45
CA LEU A 109 1.20 -8.90 8.41
C LEU A 109 1.07 -8.21 9.77
N GLU A 110 -0.04 -8.42 10.47
CA GLU A 110 -0.32 -7.80 11.76
C GLU A 110 0.56 -8.39 12.89
N TYR A 111 0.77 -9.71 12.90
CA TYR A 111 1.67 -10.39 13.84
C TYR A 111 3.15 -10.10 13.58
N MET A 112 3.53 -9.93 12.31
CA MET A 112 4.88 -9.49 11.97
C MET A 112 5.16 -8.08 12.49
N HIS A 113 4.15 -7.20 12.56
CA HIS A 113 4.31 -5.89 13.21
C HIS A 113 4.55 -6.02 14.72
N ASP A 114 3.83 -6.90 15.43
CA ASP A 114 4.04 -7.07 16.86
C ASP A 114 5.39 -7.74 17.18
N VAL A 115 5.79 -8.78 16.43
CA VAL A 115 7.10 -9.42 16.64
C VAL A 115 8.23 -8.48 16.25
N THR A 116 8.14 -7.76 15.12
CA THR A 116 9.17 -6.78 14.76
C THR A 116 9.22 -5.60 15.73
N PHE A 117 8.08 -5.13 16.24
CA PHE A 117 8.05 -4.05 17.24
C PHE A 117 8.64 -4.51 18.58
N VAL A 118 8.26 -5.70 19.07
CA VAL A 118 8.78 -6.29 20.31
C VAL A 118 10.27 -6.64 20.15
N CYS A 119 10.69 -7.29 19.07
CA CYS A 119 12.10 -7.54 18.78
C CYS A 119 12.90 -6.25 18.59
N CYS A 120 12.44 -5.27 17.81
CA CYS A 120 13.18 -4.01 17.62
C CYS A 120 13.34 -3.25 18.94
N THR A 121 12.34 -3.30 19.82
CA THR A 121 12.41 -2.64 21.13
C THR A 121 13.34 -3.37 22.10
N ILE A 122 13.33 -4.70 22.10
CA ILE A 122 14.23 -5.53 22.92
C ILE A 122 15.67 -5.48 22.39
N LEU A 123 15.86 -5.52 21.08
CA LEU A 123 17.19 -5.52 20.42
C LEU A 123 17.86 -4.14 20.46
N ARG A 124 17.11 -3.03 20.39
CA ARG A 124 17.65 -1.68 20.65
C ARG A 124 18.14 -1.52 22.09
N LYS A 125 17.51 -2.17 23.07
CA LYS A 125 17.98 -2.17 24.46
C LYS A 125 19.23 -3.04 24.68
N LYS A 126 19.51 -3.99 23.78
CA LYS A 126 20.65 -4.92 23.87
C LYS A 126 21.78 -4.65 22.87
N GLY A 127 21.65 -3.67 21.97
CA GLY A 127 22.70 -3.32 21.00
C GLY A 127 22.97 -4.38 19.92
N ILE A 128 21.98 -5.22 19.59
CA ILE A 128 22.12 -6.33 18.64
C ILE A 128 21.49 -5.96 17.29
N GLU A 129 22.16 -6.28 16.17
CA GLU A 129 21.66 -6.01 14.83
C GLU A 129 20.41 -6.83 14.49
N VAL A 130 19.36 -6.12 14.06
CA VAL A 130 17.98 -6.62 13.82
C VAL A 130 17.90 -7.70 12.72
N ILE A 131 18.92 -7.78 11.85
CA ILE A 131 18.94 -8.64 10.67
C ILE A 131 19.05 -10.14 11.03
N LEU A 132 19.76 -10.50 12.10
CA LEU A 132 19.98 -11.91 12.47
C LEU A 132 18.74 -12.56 13.08
N VAL A 133 17.96 -11.80 13.86
CA VAL A 133 16.77 -12.30 14.55
C VAL A 133 15.60 -12.49 13.59
N LEU A 134 15.43 -11.58 12.62
CA LEU A 134 14.45 -11.76 11.54
C LEU A 134 14.72 -13.05 10.75
N ARG A 135 15.99 -13.37 10.49
CA ARG A 135 16.37 -14.58 9.76
C ARG A 135 16.16 -15.87 10.56
N LEU A 136 16.34 -15.83 11.89
CA LEU A 136 16.06 -16.97 12.78
C LEU A 136 14.55 -17.20 12.95
N VAL A 137 13.77 -16.15 13.21
CA VAL A 137 12.31 -16.25 13.37
C VAL A 137 11.65 -16.71 12.06
N MET A 138 12.14 -16.24 10.90
CA MET A 138 11.65 -16.73 9.61
C MET A 138 12.05 -18.19 9.33
N ASN A 139 13.16 -18.69 9.87
CA ASN A 139 13.55 -20.09 9.71
C ASN A 139 12.75 -21.01 10.65
N GLU A 140 12.58 -20.66 11.93
CA GLU A 140 11.79 -21.45 12.89
C GLU A 140 10.31 -21.54 12.48
N MET A 141 9.73 -20.47 11.92
CA MET A 141 8.37 -20.51 11.40
C MET A 141 8.21 -21.35 10.11
N ASN A 142 9.29 -21.63 9.37
CA ASN A 142 9.22 -22.57 8.24
C ASN A 142 9.23 -24.04 8.71
N ASP A 143 9.89 -24.34 9.83
CA ASP A 143 9.95 -25.69 10.40
C ASP A 143 8.65 -26.07 11.15
N GLU A 144 8.00 -25.14 11.85
CA GLU A 144 6.76 -25.45 12.61
C GLU A 144 5.48 -25.50 11.75
N PHE A 145 5.41 -24.75 10.65
CA PHE A 145 4.19 -24.68 9.82
C PHE A 145 4.18 -25.63 8.62
N GLY A 146 5.23 -26.44 8.42
CA GLY A 146 5.21 -27.56 7.47
C GLY A 146 4.72 -27.18 6.07
N VAL A 147 4.98 -25.95 5.61
CA VAL A 147 4.63 -25.54 4.25
C VAL A 147 5.74 -26.05 3.35
N GLY A 148 5.66 -27.34 3.02
CA GLY A 148 6.43 -27.93 1.94
C GLY A 148 6.12 -27.18 0.65
N ILE A 149 6.93 -26.18 0.32
CA ILE A 149 7.02 -25.67 -1.03
C ILE A 149 7.53 -26.84 -1.85
N ARG A 150 6.63 -27.54 -2.55
CA ARG A 150 7.01 -28.41 -3.65
C ARG A 150 7.87 -27.55 -4.58
N GLY A 151 9.18 -27.80 -4.55
CA GLY A 151 10.10 -27.24 -5.52
C GLY A 151 9.65 -27.60 -6.93
N PRO A 152 10.10 -26.84 -7.94
CA PRO A 152 9.75 -27.14 -9.32
C PRO A 152 10.22 -28.57 -9.65
N ILE A 153 9.30 -29.34 -10.23
CA ILE A 153 9.62 -30.61 -10.88
C ILE A 153 10.53 -30.24 -12.04
N VAL A 154 11.83 -30.47 -11.87
CA VAL A 154 12.78 -30.51 -12.97
C VAL A 154 12.62 -31.88 -13.60
N SER A 155 11.94 -31.93 -14.74
CA SER A 155 11.93 -33.13 -15.59
C SER A 155 13.12 -33.02 -16.52
N ASP A 156 14.15 -33.83 -16.30
CA ASP A 156 15.24 -34.06 -17.24
C ASP A 156 14.69 -34.71 -18.52
N SER A 157 15.00 -34.13 -19.68
CA SER A 157 15.06 -34.77 -21.00
C SER A 157 15.93 -33.93 -21.92
#